data_AF-A0A6A0H383-F1
#
_entry.id   AF-A0A6A0H383-F1
#
_cell.length_a   1.000
_cell.length_b   1.000
_cell.length_c   1.000
_cell.angle_alpha   90.00
_cell.angle_beta   90.00
_cell.angle_gamma   90.00
#
_symmetry.space_group_name_H-M   'P 1'
#
loop_
_entity.id
_entity.type
_entity.pdbx_description
1 polymer ?
#
loop_
_entity_poly.entity_id
_entity_poly.type
_entity_poly.pdbx_seq_one_letter_code
_entity_poly.pdbx_strand_id
1 'polypeptide(L)'
;MNWIDDPEFLFSPLNGRARQERDFIEGYFKMNYTDSFNEDRLTRNDPYVQLGITKTDSSNIIDQEVMNKIDSIDGIVRNFEFHDEEGNSYTYNDICAKAGGECVRPRFLDLSDRIHEVKTRKLNLTFPVMINPTTFDNYIFPFFLAGVKLYPENSIMSAEAIKLSYWGSEENQEMKHL
;
A
#
# COMPACT_ATOMS: atom_id res chain seq x y z
N MET A 1 30.66 14.66 6.59
CA MET A 1 30.74 13.49 7.48
C MET A 1 29.50 12.67 7.17
N ASN A 2 29.65 11.52 6.54
CA ASN A 2 28.50 10.74 6.07
C ASN A 2 28.01 9.88 7.23
N TRP A 3 26.81 10.17 7.72
CA TRP A 3 26.13 9.35 8.71
C TRP A 3 25.42 8.21 7.97
N ILE A 4 25.50 7.00 8.53
CA ILE A 4 24.77 5.83 8.03
C ILE A 4 23.66 5.56 9.02
N ASP A 5 22.43 5.60 8.55
CA ASP A 5 21.20 5.44 9.34
C ASP A 5 20.33 4.28 8.86
N ASP A 6 20.67 3.64 7.73
CA ASP A 6 19.97 2.45 7.25
C ASP A 6 20.03 1.33 8.32
N PRO A 7 18.89 0.96 8.93
CA PRO A 7 18.85 -0.07 9.95
C PRO A 7 19.26 -1.44 9.40
N GLU A 8 19.02 -1.72 8.12
CA GLU A 8 19.44 -3.00 7.55
C GLU A 8 20.96 -3.10 7.54
N PHE A 9 21.67 -2.07 7.05
CA PHE A 9 23.13 -2.00 7.11
C PHE A 9 23.67 -2.06 8.55
N LEU A 10 23.04 -1.33 9.47
CA LEU A 10 23.52 -1.23 10.86
C LEU A 10 23.32 -2.51 11.68
N PHE A 11 22.24 -3.27 11.41
CA PHE A 11 21.84 -4.40 12.27
C PHE A 11 21.87 -5.77 11.57
N SER A 12 22.13 -5.85 10.27
CA SER A 12 22.20 -7.11 9.52
C SER A 12 23.62 -7.36 8.96
N PRO A 13 24.21 -8.55 9.18
CA PRO A 13 25.51 -8.90 8.61
C PRO A 13 25.51 -8.82 7.08
N LEU A 14 26.53 -8.16 6.51
CA LEU A 14 26.70 -8.02 5.05
C LEU A 14 26.69 -9.36 4.31
N ASN A 15 27.21 -10.41 4.94
CA ASN A 15 27.30 -11.77 4.41
C ASN A 15 26.30 -12.73 5.07
N GLY A 16 25.25 -12.22 5.70
CA GLY A 16 24.22 -13.03 6.33
C GLY A 16 23.45 -13.88 5.30
N ARG A 17 23.01 -15.06 5.71
CA ARG A 17 22.26 -15.99 4.86
C ARG A 17 21.01 -15.34 4.23
N ALA A 18 20.29 -14.52 4.97
CA ALA A 18 19.11 -13.81 4.47
C ALA A 18 19.44 -12.87 3.29
N ARG A 19 20.59 -12.19 3.33
CA ARG A 19 21.04 -11.32 2.23
C ARG A 19 21.44 -12.14 1.00
N GLN A 20 22.15 -13.25 1.18
CA GLN A 20 22.53 -14.13 0.07
C GLN A 20 21.32 -14.74 -0.63
N GLU A 21 20.32 -15.20 0.14
CA GLU A 21 19.07 -15.73 -0.41
C GLU A 21 18.28 -14.64 -1.14
N ARG A 22 18.24 -13.41 -0.58
CA ARG A 22 17.63 -12.26 -1.26
C ARG A 22 18.35 -11.91 -2.56
N ASP A 23 19.68 -11.82 -2.55
CA ASP A 23 20.47 -11.49 -3.74
C ASP A 23 20.25 -12.53 -4.85
N PHE A 24 20.12 -13.81 -4.48
CA PHE A 24 19.72 -14.87 -5.40
C PHE A 24 18.33 -14.61 -5.98
N ILE A 25 17.32 -14.35 -5.14
CA ILE A 25 15.93 -14.10 -5.59
C ILE A 25 15.88 -12.86 -6.51
N GLU A 26 16.50 -11.76 -6.11
CA GLU A 26 16.51 -10.50 -6.87
C GLU A 26 17.27 -10.63 -8.20
N GLY A 27 18.25 -11.55 -8.28
CA GLY A 27 18.93 -11.87 -9.53
C GLY A 27 18.04 -12.53 -10.58
N TYR A 28 16.99 -13.28 -10.18
CA TYR A 28 16.06 -13.95 -11.09
C TYR A 28 14.70 -13.26 -11.21
N PHE A 29 14.27 -12.57 -10.15
CA PHE A 29 12.92 -12.01 -10.01
C PHE A 29 12.94 -10.53 -9.65
N LYS A 30 13.85 -9.77 -10.28
CA LYS A 30 14.02 -8.35 -10.03
C LYS A 30 12.67 -7.60 -10.07
N MET A 31 12.43 -6.77 -9.05
CA MET A 31 11.30 -5.84 -9.03
C MET A 31 11.55 -4.70 -10.02
N ASN A 32 10.50 -4.28 -10.73
CA ASN A 32 10.52 -3.11 -11.59
C ASN A 32 9.53 -2.09 -11.02
N TYR A 33 10.04 -1.00 -10.47
CA TYR A 33 9.24 0.02 -9.79
C TYR A 33 8.57 1.00 -10.75
N THR A 34 8.87 0.96 -12.04
CA THR A 34 8.41 1.94 -13.03
C THR A 34 7.29 1.43 -13.94
N ASP A 35 7.12 0.11 -14.06
CA ASP A 35 6.14 -0.47 -15.00
C ASP A 35 5.40 -1.71 -14.47
N SER A 36 6.02 -2.51 -13.60
CA SER A 36 5.43 -3.77 -13.14
C SER A 36 5.60 -3.98 -11.63
N PHE A 37 5.46 -2.89 -10.87
CA PHE A 37 5.51 -2.93 -9.42
C PHE A 37 4.37 -3.76 -8.86
N ASN A 38 4.67 -4.57 -7.85
CA ASN A 38 3.69 -5.33 -7.09
C ASN A 38 4.18 -5.46 -5.65
N GLU A 39 3.43 -4.90 -4.71
CA GLU A 39 3.80 -4.84 -3.30
C GLU A 39 3.91 -6.23 -2.63
N ASP A 40 3.25 -7.25 -3.17
CA ASP A 40 3.30 -8.61 -2.62
C ASP A 40 4.61 -9.33 -2.99
N ARG A 41 5.41 -8.76 -3.89
CA ARG A 41 6.71 -9.30 -4.34
C ARG A 41 7.90 -8.60 -3.69
N LEU A 42 7.67 -7.69 -2.75
CA LEU A 42 8.74 -6.93 -2.11
C LEU A 42 9.70 -7.82 -1.32
N THR A 43 10.99 -7.64 -1.58
CA THR A 43 12.11 -8.31 -0.88
C THR A 43 12.88 -7.35 0.04
N ARG A 44 12.53 -6.06 0.01
CA ARG A 44 13.14 -4.95 0.74
C ARG A 44 12.07 -4.05 1.36
N ASN A 45 12.48 -3.27 2.35
CA ASN A 45 11.67 -2.18 2.88
C ASN A 45 11.95 -0.92 2.03
N ASP A 46 11.36 -0.85 0.84
CA ASP A 46 11.50 0.33 -0.02
C ASP A 46 10.82 1.56 0.60
N PRO A 47 11.08 2.78 0.11
CA PRO A 47 10.38 3.97 0.57
C PRO A 47 8.86 3.78 0.45
N TYR A 48 8.18 3.78 1.59
CA TYR A 48 6.74 3.68 1.65
C TYR A 48 6.18 4.60 2.72
N VAL A 49 4.93 5.01 2.51
CA VAL A 49 4.13 5.71 3.51
C VAL A 49 2.88 4.88 3.77
N GLN A 50 2.58 4.64 5.04
CA GLN A 50 1.36 3.95 5.45
C GLN A 50 0.51 4.87 6.31
N LEU A 51 -0.77 4.99 5.96
CA LEU A 51 -1.76 5.74 6.73
C LEU A 51 -2.73 4.76 7.38
N GLY A 52 -2.67 4.65 8.71
CA GLY A 52 -3.67 3.94 9.50
C GLY A 52 -4.83 4.88 9.83
N ILE A 53 -6.02 4.56 9.35
CA ILE A 53 -7.23 5.37 9.53
C ILE A 53 -8.21 4.59 10.39
N THR A 54 -8.74 5.25 11.42
CA THR A 54 -9.77 4.72 12.31
C THR A 54 -10.86 5.76 12.50
N LYS A 55 -12.06 5.33 12.87
CA LYS A 55 -13.06 6.24 13.43
C LYS A 55 -12.70 6.55 14.88
N THR A 56 -13.02 7.76 15.34
CA THR A 56 -12.75 8.18 16.73
C THR A 56 -13.48 7.31 17.76
N ASP A 57 -14.64 6.77 17.40
CA ASP A 57 -15.44 5.84 18.20
C ASP A 57 -15.07 4.37 17.98
N SER A 58 -14.04 4.08 17.17
CA SER A 58 -13.63 2.72 16.77
C SER A 58 -14.76 1.86 16.17
N SER A 59 -15.81 2.50 15.64
CA SER A 59 -16.91 1.78 15.01
C SER A 59 -16.55 1.33 13.59
N ASN A 60 -17.47 0.61 12.93
CA ASN A 60 -17.21 0.03 11.61
C ASN A 60 -16.75 1.09 10.58
N ILE A 61 -15.58 0.86 10.00
CA ILE A 61 -14.97 1.71 8.98
C ILE A 61 -15.48 1.41 7.58
N ILE A 62 -16.08 0.23 7.36
CA ILE A 62 -16.68 -0.18 6.08
C ILE A 62 -18.05 0.51 5.93
N ASP A 63 -18.00 1.80 5.65
CA ASP A 63 -19.14 2.69 5.51
C ASP A 63 -18.96 3.63 4.31
N GLN A 64 -20.03 3.89 3.55
CA GLN A 64 -19.94 4.73 2.34
C GLN A 64 -19.46 6.16 2.64
N GLU A 65 -19.95 6.78 3.71
CA GLU A 65 -19.54 8.15 4.05
C GLU A 65 -18.08 8.19 4.47
N VAL A 66 -17.63 7.16 5.21
CA VAL A 66 -16.24 7.00 5.62
C VAL A 66 -15.34 6.77 4.41
N MET A 67 -15.76 5.92 3.48
CA MET A 67 -15.00 5.62 2.27
C MET A 67 -14.86 6.83 1.35
N ASN A 68 -15.90 7.65 1.19
CA ASN A 68 -15.79 8.92 0.45
C ASN A 68 -14.76 9.88 1.09
N LYS A 69 -14.64 9.90 2.42
CA LYS A 69 -13.61 10.69 3.12
C LYS A 69 -12.21 10.10 2.89
N ILE A 70 -12.09 8.77 2.90
CA ILE A 70 -10.83 8.08 2.61
C ILE A 70 -10.39 8.34 1.17
N ASP A 71 -11.30 8.33 0.19
CA ASP A 71 -10.99 8.71 -1.20
C ASP A 71 -10.53 10.17 -1.30
N SER A 72 -11.10 11.07 -0.48
CA SER A 72 -10.64 12.46 -0.40
C SER A 72 -9.22 12.55 0.15
N ILE A 73 -8.85 11.71 1.13
CA ILE A 73 -7.47 11.61 1.65
C ILE A 73 -6.52 11.10 0.56
N ASP A 74 -6.88 10.06 -0.18
CA ASP A 74 -6.10 9.57 -1.34
C ASP A 74 -5.88 10.68 -2.37
N GLY A 75 -6.92 11.45 -2.68
CA GLY A 75 -6.81 12.63 -3.54
C GLY A 75 -5.84 13.69 -3.00
N ILE A 76 -5.82 13.95 -1.70
CA ILE A 76 -4.86 14.88 -1.09
C ILE A 76 -3.44 14.33 -1.21
N VAL A 77 -3.21 13.07 -0.85
CA VAL A 77 -1.87 12.45 -0.92
C VAL A 77 -1.31 12.50 -2.35
N ARG A 78 -2.14 12.17 -3.34
CA ARG A 78 -1.72 12.14 -4.75
C ARG A 78 -1.39 13.51 -5.34
N ASN A 79 -2.07 14.56 -4.86
CA ASN A 79 -1.90 15.93 -5.36
C ASN A 79 -1.04 16.81 -4.44
N PHE A 80 -0.50 16.25 -3.36
CA PHE A 80 0.36 16.99 -2.46
C PHE A 80 1.67 17.36 -3.18
N GLU A 81 1.94 18.65 -3.25
CA GLU A 81 3.12 19.22 -3.88
C GLU A 81 4.21 19.45 -2.81
N PHE A 82 5.42 19.00 -3.10
CA PHE A 82 6.60 19.20 -2.24
C PHE A 82 7.82 19.58 -3.08
N HIS A 83 8.75 20.29 -2.48
CA HIS A 83 9.89 20.89 -3.17
C HIS A 83 11.21 20.33 -2.64
N ASP A 84 12.20 20.15 -3.52
CA ASP A 84 13.57 19.80 -3.14
C ASP A 84 14.38 21.03 -2.68
N GLU A 85 15.64 20.83 -2.30
CA GLU A 85 16.55 21.91 -1.88
C GLU A 85 16.85 22.92 -3.00
N GLU A 86 16.72 22.51 -4.27
CA GLU A 86 16.93 23.34 -5.45
C GLU A 86 15.67 24.16 -5.85
N GLY A 87 14.52 23.84 -5.24
CA GLY A 87 13.24 24.48 -5.49
C GLY A 87 12.45 23.86 -6.64
N ASN A 88 12.84 22.68 -7.13
CA ASN A 88 12.03 21.92 -8.07
C ASN A 88 10.81 21.35 -7.35
N SER A 89 9.69 21.29 -8.07
CA SER A 89 8.41 20.85 -7.52
C SER A 89 8.04 19.45 -8.00
N TYR A 90 7.58 18.63 -7.06
CA TYR A 90 7.17 17.25 -7.28
C TYR A 90 5.83 16.98 -6.62
N THR A 91 5.16 15.97 -7.15
CA THR A 91 3.96 15.36 -6.57
C THR A 91 4.21 13.89 -6.30
N TYR A 92 3.27 13.23 -5.62
CA TYR A 92 3.34 11.78 -5.44
C TYR A 92 3.45 11.02 -6.77
N ASN A 93 2.82 11.53 -7.85
CA ASN A 93 2.85 10.88 -9.16
C ASN A 93 4.23 10.86 -9.81
N ASP A 94 5.10 11.77 -9.41
CA ASP A 94 6.47 11.85 -9.90
C ASP A 94 7.34 10.78 -9.25
N ILE A 95 7.11 10.47 -7.96
CA ILE A 95 7.97 9.60 -7.14
C ILE A 95 7.44 8.19 -6.86
N CYS A 96 6.16 7.92 -7.13
CA CYS A 96 5.51 6.66 -6.79
C CYS A 96 6.08 5.45 -7.55
N ALA A 97 5.89 4.26 -6.99
CA ALA A 97 6.03 3.01 -7.73
C ALA A 97 4.81 2.78 -8.65
N LYS A 98 5.07 2.31 -9.87
CA LYS A 98 4.12 2.25 -10.97
C LYS A 98 3.88 0.84 -11.49
N ALA A 99 2.63 0.57 -11.85
CA ALA A 99 2.20 -0.62 -12.57
C ALA A 99 1.37 -0.19 -13.79
N GLY A 100 1.74 -0.63 -14.98
CA GLY A 100 1.08 -0.21 -16.22
C GLY A 100 1.18 1.30 -16.50
N GLY A 101 2.26 1.93 -16.05
CA GLY A 101 2.51 3.37 -16.23
C GLY A 101 1.83 4.31 -15.21
N GLU A 102 1.03 3.78 -14.28
CA GLU A 102 0.32 4.57 -13.26
C GLU A 102 0.76 4.18 -11.84
N CYS A 103 0.66 5.12 -10.89
CA CYS A 103 0.96 4.82 -9.48
C CYS A 103 0.02 3.75 -8.95
N VAL A 104 0.59 2.74 -8.28
CA VAL A 104 -0.20 1.72 -7.60
C VAL A 104 -1.09 2.37 -6.53
N ARG A 105 -2.39 2.08 -6.59
CA ARG A 105 -3.39 2.59 -5.64
C ARG A 105 -3.56 1.63 -4.46
N PRO A 106 -3.87 2.13 -3.25
CA PRO A 106 -4.29 1.25 -2.17
C PRO A 106 -5.51 0.39 -2.60
N ARG A 107 -5.32 -0.93 -2.73
CA ARG A 107 -6.28 -1.89 -3.29
C ARG A 107 -7.69 -1.84 -2.70
N PHE A 108 -7.84 -1.45 -1.43
CA PHE A 108 -9.17 -1.36 -0.83
C PHE A 108 -10.03 -0.22 -1.41
N LEU A 109 -9.41 0.81 -1.98
CA LEU A 109 -10.13 1.94 -2.59
C LEU A 109 -10.82 1.54 -3.90
N ASP A 110 -10.45 0.42 -4.50
CA ASP A 110 -11.15 -0.15 -5.66
C ASP A 110 -12.55 -0.66 -5.28
N LEU A 111 -12.83 -0.82 -3.97
CA LEU A 111 -14.15 -1.15 -3.47
C LEU A 111 -15.01 0.07 -3.15
N SER A 112 -14.50 1.31 -3.20
CA SER A 112 -15.20 2.52 -2.76
C SER A 112 -16.60 2.67 -3.37
N ASP A 113 -16.73 2.43 -4.68
CA ASP A 113 -18.01 2.52 -5.40
C ASP A 113 -18.96 1.34 -5.12
N ARG A 114 -18.46 0.28 -4.49
CA ARG A 114 -19.17 -0.97 -4.21
C ARG A 114 -19.41 -1.22 -2.73
N ILE A 115 -19.05 -0.28 -1.86
CA ILE A 115 -19.28 -0.38 -0.42
C ILE A 115 -20.77 -0.57 -0.10
N HIS A 116 -21.66 0.02 -0.88
CA HIS A 116 -23.09 -0.23 -0.76
C HIS A 116 -23.47 -1.70 -1.00
N GLU A 117 -22.84 -2.39 -1.96
CA GLU A 117 -23.04 -3.82 -2.21
C GLU A 117 -22.53 -4.67 -1.04
N VAL A 118 -21.43 -4.27 -0.39
CA VAL A 118 -20.91 -4.91 0.82
C VAL A 118 -21.92 -4.79 1.97
N LYS A 119 -22.44 -3.57 2.21
CA LYS A 119 -23.46 -3.33 3.25
C LYS A 119 -24.74 -4.13 3.03
N THR A 120 -25.19 -4.24 1.78
CA THR A 120 -26.42 -4.95 1.41
C THR A 120 -26.20 -6.46 1.22
N ARG A 121 -24.98 -6.97 1.47
CA ARG A 121 -24.57 -8.37 1.26
C ARG A 121 -24.77 -8.89 -0.16
N LYS A 122 -24.78 -7.98 -1.15
CA LYS A 122 -24.67 -8.35 -2.57
C LYS A 122 -23.24 -8.72 -2.94
N LEU A 123 -22.25 -8.16 -2.22
CA LEU A 123 -20.84 -8.50 -2.33
C LEU A 123 -20.33 -8.98 -0.96
N ASN A 124 -19.99 -10.26 -0.85
CA ASN A 124 -19.42 -10.82 0.37
C ASN A 124 -17.89 -10.74 0.30
N LEU A 125 -17.28 -9.96 1.20
CA LEU A 125 -15.84 -9.88 1.35
C LEU A 125 -15.34 -11.10 2.12
N THR A 126 -14.83 -12.12 1.43
CA THR A 126 -14.43 -13.39 2.06
C THR A 126 -13.05 -13.26 2.70
N PHE A 127 -12.95 -13.48 4.01
CA PHE A 127 -11.70 -13.37 4.77
C PHE A 127 -10.95 -14.72 4.80
N PRO A 128 -9.60 -14.75 4.78
CA PRO A 128 -8.67 -13.61 4.74
C PRO A 128 -8.32 -13.13 3.33
N VAL A 129 -8.61 -13.93 2.31
CA VAL A 129 -8.26 -13.64 0.92
C VAL A 129 -9.48 -13.77 0.03
N MET A 130 -9.68 -12.79 -0.85
CA MET A 130 -10.70 -12.78 -1.88
C MET A 130 -10.08 -12.38 -3.21
N ILE A 131 -10.58 -12.94 -4.31
CA ILE A 131 -10.25 -12.45 -5.65
C ILE A 131 -11.33 -11.44 -6.03
N ASN A 132 -10.95 -10.22 -6.42
CA ASN A 132 -11.88 -9.26 -6.97
C ASN A 132 -12.47 -9.84 -8.27
N PRO A 133 -13.80 -10.05 -8.38
CA PRO A 133 -14.39 -10.70 -9.54
C PRO A 133 -14.34 -9.84 -10.82
N THR A 134 -14.01 -8.55 -10.70
CA THR A 134 -13.92 -7.60 -11.81
C THR A 134 -12.47 -7.42 -12.27
N THR A 135 -11.55 -7.14 -11.33
CA THR A 135 -10.15 -6.85 -11.68
C THR A 135 -9.25 -8.09 -11.63
N PHE A 136 -9.72 -9.18 -11.01
CA PHE A 136 -8.94 -10.39 -10.69
C PHE A 136 -7.79 -10.17 -9.71
N ASP A 137 -7.74 -9.02 -9.04
CA ASP A 137 -6.75 -8.74 -8.01
C ASP A 137 -6.99 -9.55 -6.74
N ASN A 138 -5.89 -9.92 -6.08
CA ASN A 138 -5.93 -10.59 -4.79
C ASN A 138 -6.11 -9.57 -3.66
N TYR A 139 -7.24 -9.63 -2.98
CA TYR A 139 -7.51 -8.89 -1.76
C TYR A 139 -7.09 -9.71 -0.55
N ILE A 140 -5.90 -9.43 -0.05
CA ILE A 140 -5.38 -10.00 1.20
C ILE A 140 -5.74 -9.05 2.33
N PHE A 141 -6.95 -9.21 2.88
CA PHE A 141 -7.53 -8.27 3.86
C PHE A 141 -6.64 -7.97 5.07
N PRO A 142 -5.88 -8.93 5.66
CA PRO A 142 -4.97 -8.63 6.77
C PRO A 142 -3.91 -7.57 6.46
N PHE A 143 -3.59 -7.30 5.19
CA PHE A 143 -2.63 -6.26 4.84
C PHE A 143 -3.19 -4.84 4.94
N PHE A 144 -4.51 -4.66 4.85
CA PHE A 144 -5.12 -3.32 4.83
C PHE A 144 -6.34 -3.14 5.74
N LEU A 145 -6.82 -4.18 6.44
CA LEU A 145 -7.87 -4.07 7.46
C LEU A 145 -7.40 -4.56 8.82
N ALA A 146 -7.84 -3.89 9.88
CA ALA A 146 -7.61 -4.28 11.27
C ALA A 146 -8.90 -4.20 12.10
N GLY A 147 -8.93 -4.94 13.22
CA GLY A 147 -10.13 -5.08 14.04
C GLY A 147 -11.30 -5.78 13.32
N VAL A 148 -10.97 -6.73 12.43
CA VAL A 148 -11.97 -7.42 11.60
C VAL A 148 -12.87 -8.32 12.45
N LYS A 149 -14.19 -8.17 12.29
CA LYS A 149 -15.20 -9.09 12.84
C LYS A 149 -15.88 -9.80 11.67
N LEU A 150 -16.11 -11.10 11.82
CA LEU A 150 -16.63 -11.95 10.76
C LEU A 150 -18.05 -12.41 11.07
N TYR A 151 -18.81 -12.66 10.01
CA TYR A 151 -19.99 -13.51 10.10
C TYR A 151 -19.58 -15.00 10.19
N PRO A 152 -20.49 -15.92 10.60
CA PRO A 152 -20.18 -17.35 10.72
C PRO A 152 -19.63 -18.00 9.44
N GLU A 153 -19.96 -17.46 8.27
CA GLU A 153 -19.49 -17.91 6.95
C GLU A 153 -18.13 -17.34 6.53
N ASN A 154 -17.37 -16.73 7.45
CA ASN A 154 -16.07 -16.09 7.22
C ASN A 154 -16.08 -14.89 6.26
N SER A 155 -17.23 -14.26 6.07
CA SER A 155 -17.32 -12.97 5.38
C SER A 155 -17.11 -11.81 6.38
N ILE A 156 -16.49 -10.72 5.92
CA ILE A 156 -16.23 -9.55 6.76
C ILE A 156 -17.55 -8.86 7.10
N MET A 157 -17.85 -8.80 8.40
CA MET A 157 -18.99 -8.06 8.94
C MET A 157 -18.62 -6.59 9.19
N SER A 158 -17.46 -6.34 9.79
CA SER A 158 -16.97 -5.00 10.09
C SER A 158 -15.45 -5.00 10.24
N ALA A 159 -14.84 -3.83 10.12
CA ALA A 159 -13.46 -3.57 10.51
C ALA A 159 -13.38 -2.25 11.30
N GLU A 160 -12.42 -2.12 12.20
CA GLU A 160 -12.25 -0.93 13.05
C GLU A 160 -11.23 0.05 12.45
N ALA A 161 -10.35 -0.45 11.59
CA ALA A 161 -9.28 0.31 10.97
C ALA A 161 -9.01 -0.14 9.54
N ILE A 162 -8.52 0.80 8.73
CA ILE A 162 -8.00 0.57 7.38
C ILE A 162 -6.57 1.12 7.31
N LYS A 163 -5.71 0.44 6.57
CA LYS A 163 -4.35 0.89 6.26
C LYS A 163 -4.22 1.15 4.76
N LEU A 164 -3.94 2.39 4.40
CA LEU A 164 -3.56 2.77 3.03
C LEU A 164 -2.04 2.68 2.92
N SER A 165 -1.53 2.10 1.83
CA SER A 165 -0.09 1.99 1.58
C SER A 165 0.24 2.69 0.27
N TYR A 166 1.17 3.64 0.32
CA TYR A 166 1.69 4.39 -0.81
C TYR A 166 3.16 4.06 -0.97
N TRP A 167 3.52 3.59 -2.16
CA TRP A 167 4.86 3.09 -2.45
C TRP A 167 5.61 4.11 -3.29
N GLY A 168 6.84 4.42 -2.90
CA GLY A 168 7.81 5.20 -3.67
C GLY A 168 8.71 4.27 -4.49
N SER A 169 9.46 4.86 -5.42
CA SER A 169 10.43 4.14 -6.24
C SER A 169 11.86 4.56 -5.88
N GLU A 170 12.69 3.63 -5.38
CA GLU A 170 14.13 3.86 -5.17
C GLU A 170 14.89 4.08 -6.48
N GLU A 171 14.33 3.58 -7.60
CA GLU A 171 14.91 3.79 -8.93
C GLU A 171 14.67 5.21 -9.44
N ASN A 172 13.83 6.00 -8.75
CA ASN A 172 13.62 7.39 -9.08
C ASN A 172 14.82 8.25 -8.63
N GLN A 173 15.42 8.96 -9.57
CA GLN A 173 16.57 9.81 -9.29
C GLN A 173 16.22 10.95 -8.34
N GLU A 174 14.98 11.45 -8.38
CA GLU A 174 14.51 12.54 -7.52
C GLU A 174 14.45 12.14 -6.05
N MET A 175 14.18 10.85 -5.75
CA MET A 175 14.23 10.31 -4.39
C MET A 175 15.65 10.26 -3.81
N LYS A 176 16.71 10.50 -4.62
CA LYS A 176 18.08 10.58 -4.13
C LYS A 176 18.47 11.99 -3.65
N HIS A 177 17.63 12.98 -3.96
CA HIS A 177 17.82 14.40 -3.63
C HIS A 177 16.87 14.88 -2.53
N LEU A 178 15.93 14.03 -2.10
CA LEU A 178 15.08 14.19 -0.91
C LEU A 178 15.72 13.53 0.30
#